data_AF-A0A519KEU7-F1
#
_entry.id   AF-A0A519KEU7-F1
#
_cell.length_a   1.000
_cell.length_b   1.000
_cell.length_c   1.000
_cell.angle_alpha   90.00
_cell.angle_beta   90.00
_cell.angle_gamma   90.00
#
_symmetry.space_group_name_H-M   'P 1'
#
loop_
_entity.id
_entity.type
_entity.pdbx_description
1 polymer ?
#
loop_
_entity_poly.entity_id
_entity_poly.type
_entity_poly.pdbx_seq_one_letter_code
_entity_poly.pdbx_strand_id
1 'polypeptide(L)'
;MEQQKKIIGITFSAFDLLHAGHIRMLAEAKEQCDYLMVGLQTDPTIDRPSKNKPTQTVVERYIQLKACEYVDEIIPYTTEEDLEDILKLYPIDVRILGDEYENKNFTGRKFCEEQK
;
A
#
# COMPACT_ATOMS: atom_id res chain seq x y z
N MET A 1 28.18 -16.54 -6.96
CA MET A 1 27.74 -15.43 -6.08
C MET A 1 26.25 -15.61 -5.93
N GLU A 2 25.76 -16.00 -4.75
CA GLU A 2 24.32 -16.02 -4.47
C GLU A 2 23.78 -14.60 -4.56
N GLN A 3 22.79 -14.37 -5.42
CA GLN A 3 22.05 -13.11 -5.40
C GLN A 3 21.20 -13.12 -4.13
N GLN A 4 21.41 -12.13 -3.27
CA GLN A 4 20.60 -11.95 -2.06
C GLN A 4 19.14 -11.71 -2.49
N LYS A 5 18.20 -12.50 -1.96
CA LYS A 5 16.77 -12.36 -2.27
C LYS A 5 16.33 -10.95 -1.86
N LYS A 6 15.78 -10.19 -2.81
CA LYS A 6 15.17 -8.88 -2.52
C LYS A 6 13.89 -9.07 -1.71
N ILE A 7 13.72 -8.29 -0.65
CA ILE A 7 12.50 -8.21 0.15
C ILE A 7 11.51 -7.30 -0.56
N ILE A 8 10.34 -7.82 -0.93
CA ILE A 8 9.27 -7.06 -1.58
C ILE A 8 8.23 -6.66 -0.53
N GLY A 9 8.11 -5.35 -0.30
CA GLY A 9 7.16 -4.75 0.63
C GLY A 9 5.94 -4.15 -0.08
N ILE A 10 4.80 -4.12 0.60
CA ILE A 10 3.60 -3.43 0.10
C ILE A 10 2.91 -2.59 1.19
N THR A 11 2.39 -1.43 0.79
CA THR A 11 1.45 -0.64 1.61
C THR A 11 0.26 -0.18 0.77
N PHE A 12 -0.87 0.13 1.41
CA PHE A 12 -2.13 0.46 0.74
C PHE A 12 -2.70 1.77 1.29
N SER A 13 -3.08 2.70 0.42
CA SER A 13 -3.82 3.92 0.80
C SER A 13 -4.46 4.56 -0.42
N ALA A 14 -5.33 5.55 -0.18
CA ALA A 14 -5.85 6.41 -1.23
C ALA A 14 -4.81 7.46 -1.68
N PHE A 15 -3.88 7.89 -0.81
CA PHE A 15 -2.87 8.93 -1.10
C PHE A 15 -3.46 10.21 -1.74
N ASP A 16 -4.60 10.66 -1.23
CA ASP A 16 -5.19 11.94 -1.65
C ASP A 16 -4.37 13.10 -1.11
N LEU A 17 -4.16 14.13 -1.94
CA LEU A 17 -3.35 15.30 -1.62
C LEU A 17 -1.98 14.90 -1.03
N LEU A 18 -1.13 14.23 -1.83
CA LEU A 18 0.13 13.68 -1.37
C LEU A 18 0.99 14.75 -0.66
N HIS A 19 1.12 14.62 0.66
CA HIS A 19 1.74 15.62 1.54
C HIS A 19 2.90 15.00 2.34
N ALA A 20 3.63 15.83 3.08
CA ALA A 20 4.82 15.43 3.83
C ALA A 20 4.61 14.18 4.72
N GLY A 21 3.44 14.04 5.37
CA GLY A 21 3.11 12.84 6.13
C GLY A 21 3.15 11.54 5.30
N HIS A 22 2.58 11.54 4.09
CA HIS A 22 2.65 10.38 3.20
C HIS A 22 4.08 10.11 2.73
N ILE A 23 4.86 11.17 2.44
CA ILE A 23 6.27 11.02 2.04
C ILE A 23 7.08 10.37 3.15
N ARG A 24 6.89 10.81 4.41
CA ARG A 24 7.57 10.23 5.57
C ARG A 24 7.18 8.76 5.76
N MET A 25 5.90 8.43 5.67
CA MET A 25 5.39 7.06 5.77
C MET A 25 6.00 6.15 4.68
N LEU A 26 6.07 6.63 3.43
CA LEU A 26 6.67 5.87 2.33
C LEU A 26 8.18 5.69 2.50
N ALA A 27 8.88 6.68 3.04
CA ALA A 27 10.30 6.57 3.39
C ALA A 27 10.53 5.48 4.45
N GLU A 28 9.76 5.51 5.54
CA GLU A 28 9.82 4.51 6.60
C GLU A 28 9.45 3.11 6.10
N ALA A 29 8.46 3.00 5.20
CA ALA A 29 8.12 1.74 4.56
C ALA A 29 9.25 1.20 3.67
N LYS A 30 9.93 2.07 2.93
CA LYS A 30 11.07 1.68 2.10
C LYS A 30 12.26 1.19 2.94
N GLU A 31 12.42 1.64 4.18
CA GLU A 31 13.45 1.09 5.09
C GLU A 31 13.19 -0.37 5.47
N GLN A 32 11.98 -0.89 5.29
CA GLN A 32 11.60 -2.27 5.63
C GLN A 32 11.67 -3.24 4.44
N CYS A 33 12.04 -2.78 3.24
CA CYS A 33 12.07 -3.62 2.04
C CYS A 33 13.05 -3.11 0.96
N ASP A 34 13.47 -3.98 0.06
CA ASP A 34 14.30 -3.59 -1.08
C ASP A 34 13.47 -3.01 -2.23
N TYR A 35 12.19 -3.38 -2.30
CA TYR A 35 11.25 -2.98 -3.36
C TYR A 35 9.88 -2.69 -2.76
N LEU A 36 9.42 -1.44 -2.82
CA LEU A 36 8.16 -0.98 -2.24
C LEU A 36 7.09 -0.85 -3.33
N MET A 37 6.11 -1.72 -3.22
CA MET A 37 4.85 -1.66 -3.95
C MET A 37 3.85 -0.79 -3.19
N VAL A 38 3.06 -0.02 -3.92
CA VAL A 38 2.00 0.80 -3.36
C VAL A 38 0.66 0.43 -3.99
N GLY A 39 -0.25 -0.09 -3.19
CA GLY A 39 -1.65 -0.22 -3.57
C GLY A 39 -2.35 1.13 -3.51
N LEU A 40 -2.81 1.63 -4.65
CA LEU A 40 -3.51 2.91 -4.78
C LEU A 40 -5.02 2.68 -4.85
N GLN A 41 -5.74 2.98 -3.77
CA GLN A 41 -7.19 2.82 -3.76
C GLN A 41 -7.86 3.86 -4.67
N THR A 42 -8.71 3.44 -5.60
CA THR A 42 -9.41 4.33 -6.52
C THR A 42 -10.43 5.19 -5.78
N ASP A 43 -11.30 4.56 -4.98
CA ASP A 43 -12.31 5.23 -4.17
C ASP A 43 -12.61 4.45 -2.88
N PRO A 44 -12.14 4.92 -1.69
CA PRO A 44 -12.41 4.27 -0.41
C PRO A 44 -13.89 4.25 -0.02
N THR A 45 -14.75 5.07 -0.63
CA THR A 45 -16.18 5.14 -0.27
C THR A 45 -16.98 3.91 -0.72
N ILE A 46 -16.42 3.13 -1.65
CA ILE A 46 -17.05 1.91 -2.17
C ILE A 46 -17.20 0.87 -1.07
N ASP A 47 -16.13 0.59 -0.31
CA ASP A 47 -16.18 -0.34 0.82
C ASP A 47 -16.54 0.37 2.14
N ARG A 48 -16.24 1.66 2.23
CA ARG A 48 -16.40 2.45 3.46
C ARG A 48 -17.16 3.74 3.18
N PRO A 49 -18.51 3.71 3.11
CA PRO A 49 -19.33 4.88 2.84
C PRO A 49 -19.17 6.04 3.84
N SER A 50 -18.60 5.79 5.02
CA SER A 50 -18.26 6.81 6.03
C SER A 50 -16.97 7.58 5.74
N LYS A 51 -16.16 7.12 4.78
CA LYS A 51 -14.93 7.81 4.36
C LYS A 51 -15.25 8.92 3.35
N ASN A 52 -14.31 9.83 3.17
CA ASN A 52 -14.40 10.87 2.16
C ASN A 52 -13.95 10.32 0.81
N LYS A 53 -14.63 10.77 -0.25
CA LYS A 53 -14.15 10.59 -1.61
C LYS A 53 -12.86 11.41 -1.81
N PRO A 54 -11.85 10.88 -2.52
CA PRO A 54 -10.64 11.63 -2.83
C PRO A 54 -10.97 12.91 -3.60
N THR A 55 -10.29 13.99 -3.25
CA THR A 55 -10.35 15.28 -3.94
C THR A 55 -9.70 15.17 -5.32
N GLN A 56 -8.59 14.42 -5.40
CA GLN A 56 -7.83 14.20 -6.62
C GLN A 56 -8.26 12.92 -7.32
N THR A 57 -8.27 12.96 -8.65
CA THR A 57 -8.46 11.79 -9.50
C THR A 57 -7.40 10.73 -9.21
N VAL A 58 -7.71 9.46 -9.50
CA VAL A 58 -6.71 8.39 -9.35
C VAL A 58 -5.46 8.65 -10.21
N VAL A 59 -5.62 9.29 -11.37
CA VAL A 59 -4.50 9.65 -12.26
C VAL A 59 -3.58 10.68 -11.63
N GLU A 60 -4.12 11.75 -11.04
CA GLU A 60 -3.31 12.77 -10.34
C GLU A 60 -2.53 12.17 -9.16
N ARG A 61 -3.17 11.29 -8.39
CA ARG A 61 -2.53 10.61 -7.25
C ARG A 61 -1.47 9.61 -7.72
N TYR A 62 -1.74 8.88 -8.79
CA TYR A 62 -0.77 7.98 -9.43
C TYR A 62 0.48 8.74 -9.89
N ILE A 63 0.31 9.88 -10.56
CA ILE A 63 1.45 10.70 -11.03
C ILE A 63 2.30 11.19 -9.86
N GLN A 64 1.66 11.67 -8.78
CA GLN A 64 2.37 12.12 -7.58
C GLN A 64 3.15 10.97 -6.91
N LEU A 65 2.52 9.80 -6.76
CA LEU A 65 3.19 8.62 -6.22
C LEU A 65 4.35 8.16 -7.11
N LYS A 66 4.18 8.19 -8.44
CA LYS A 66 5.22 7.75 -9.37
C LYS A 66 6.45 8.66 -9.34
N ALA A 67 6.28 9.92 -8.94
CA ALA A 67 7.36 10.87 -8.74
C ALA A 67 8.05 10.74 -7.36
N CYS A 68 7.50 9.94 -6.43
CA CYS A 68 8.09 9.70 -5.12
C CYS A 68 9.22 8.68 -5.23
N GLU A 69 10.44 9.05 -4.81
CA GLU A 69 11.64 8.21 -4.94
C GLU A 69 11.55 6.87 -4.19
N TYR A 70 10.70 6.79 -3.16
CA TYR A 70 10.54 5.60 -2.34
C TYR A 70 9.63 4.54 -2.98
N VAL A 71 8.86 4.90 -4.02
CA VAL A 71 7.83 4.04 -4.63
C VAL A 71 8.37 3.41 -5.89
N ASP A 72 8.47 2.08 -5.90
CA ASP A 72 8.96 1.35 -7.08
C ASP A 72 7.82 0.99 -8.04
N GLU A 73 6.69 0.51 -7.51
CA GLU A 73 5.53 0.02 -8.27
C GLU A 73 4.22 0.53 -7.67
N ILE A 74 3.22 0.77 -8.53
CA ILE A 74 1.90 1.23 -8.10
C ILE A 74 0.84 0.32 -8.69
N ILE A 75 0.02 -0.27 -7.84
CA ILE A 75 -1.11 -1.13 -8.23
C ILE A 75 -2.41 -0.42 -7.86
N PRO A 76 -3.16 0.12 -8.82
CA PRO A 76 -4.50 0.62 -8.58
C PRO A 76 -5.45 -0.52 -8.19
N TYR A 77 -6.29 -0.30 -7.20
CA TYR A 77 -7.31 -1.26 -6.76
C TYR A 77 -8.56 -0.52 -6.29
N THR A 78 -9.72 -1.18 -6.26
CA THR A 78 -11.00 -0.52 -5.95
C THR A 78 -11.55 -1.00 -4.62
N THR A 79 -11.64 -2.32 -4.45
CA THR A 79 -12.32 -2.95 -3.33
C THR A 79 -11.35 -3.57 -2.32
N GLU A 80 -11.82 -3.86 -1.12
CA GLU A 80 -11.05 -4.66 -0.15
C GLU A 80 -10.81 -6.10 -0.63
N GLU A 81 -11.66 -6.63 -1.50
CA GLU A 81 -11.44 -7.92 -2.16
C GLU A 81 -10.24 -7.84 -3.13
N ASP A 82 -10.16 -6.78 -3.94
CA ASP A 82 -9.02 -6.54 -4.83
C ASP A 82 -7.70 -6.46 -4.03
N LEU A 83 -7.73 -5.85 -2.85
CA LEU A 83 -6.58 -5.78 -1.96
C LEU A 83 -6.12 -7.17 -1.52
N GLU A 84 -7.05 -8.05 -1.12
CA GLU A 84 -6.71 -9.42 -0.76
C GLU A 84 -6.15 -10.21 -1.94
N ASP A 85 -6.69 -10.00 -3.14
CA ASP A 85 -6.19 -10.65 -4.35
C ASP A 85 -4.78 -10.18 -4.70
N ILE A 86 -4.47 -8.89 -4.52
CA ILE A 86 -3.10 -8.38 -4.67
C ILE A 86 -2.15 -9.09 -3.71
N LEU A 87 -2.54 -9.24 -2.44
CA LEU A 87 -1.72 -9.95 -1.44
C LEU A 87 -1.47 -11.41 -1.81
N LYS A 88 -2.42 -12.08 -2.46
CA LYS A 88 -2.32 -13.50 -2.85
C LYS A 88 -1.55 -13.71 -4.15
N LEU A 89 -1.64 -12.78 -5.10
CA LEU A 89 -1.14 -12.96 -6.46
C LEU A 89 0.28 -12.44 -6.66
N TYR A 90 0.68 -11.43 -5.90
CA TYR A 90 2.01 -10.82 -6.03
C TYR A 90 3.01 -11.46 -5.07
N PRO A 91 4.31 -11.50 -5.43
CA PRO A 91 5.36 -12.05 -4.58
C PRO A 91 5.72 -11.07 -3.46
N ILE A 92 4.79 -10.85 -2.52
CA ILE A 92 4.94 -9.91 -1.41
C ILE A 92 5.53 -10.66 -0.21
N ASP A 93 6.65 -10.18 0.31
CA ASP A 93 7.29 -10.74 1.51
C ASP A 93 6.81 -10.06 2.79
N VAL A 94 6.48 -8.76 2.72
CA VAL A 94 6.05 -7.99 3.89
C VAL A 94 4.96 -6.98 3.54
N ARG A 95 3.92 -6.92 4.37
CA ARG A 95 2.94 -5.83 4.33
C ARG A 95 3.23 -4.83 5.44
N ILE A 96 3.33 -3.56 5.05
CA ILE A 96 3.72 -2.45 5.91
C ILE A 96 2.48 -1.61 6.22
N LEU A 97 2.22 -1.43 7.51
CA LEU A 97 1.07 -0.72 8.07
C LEU A 97 1.58 0.30 9.11
N GLY A 98 0.84 1.38 9.31
CA GLY A 98 1.11 2.32 10.40
C GLY A 98 0.81 1.72 11.78
N ASP A 99 1.48 2.26 12.81
CA ASP A 99 1.37 1.80 14.21
C ASP A 99 -0.08 1.80 14.73
N GLU A 100 -0.95 2.64 14.17
CA GLU A 100 -2.36 2.68 14.53
C GLU A 100 -3.12 1.37 14.25
N TYR A 101 -2.54 0.46 13.47
CA TYR A 101 -3.10 -0.86 13.13
C TYR A 101 -2.65 -2.00 14.05
N GLU A 102 -1.73 -1.76 14.99
CA GLU A 102 -1.23 -2.80 15.91
C GLU A 102 -2.39 -3.51 16.62
N ASN A 103 -3.32 -2.72 17.17
CA ASN A 103 -4.46 -3.21 17.94
C ASN A 103 -5.79 -3.17 17.17
N LYS A 104 -5.77 -2.93 15.85
CA LYS A 104 -6.98 -2.84 15.02
C LYS A 104 -7.00 -3.92 13.95
N ASN A 105 -8.20 -4.42 13.64
CA ASN A 105 -8.35 -5.31 12.51
C ASN A 105 -8.07 -4.58 11.20
N PHE A 106 -7.47 -5.28 10.24
CA PHE A 106 -7.21 -4.79 8.89
C PHE A 106 -7.49 -5.90 7.88
N THR A 107 -7.93 -5.51 6.69
CA THR A 107 -8.19 -6.43 5.57
C THR A 107 -6.97 -7.29 5.30
N GLY A 108 -7.10 -8.60 5.05
CA GLY A 108 -5.93 -9.47 4.83
C GLY A 108 -5.12 -9.83 6.09
N ARG A 109 -5.52 -9.45 7.32
CA ARG A 109 -4.83 -9.87 8.56
C ARG A 109 -4.67 -11.38 8.66
N LYS A 110 -5.75 -12.15 8.45
CA LYS A 110 -5.73 -13.62 8.51
C LYS A 110 -4.70 -14.21 7.56
N PHE A 111 -4.69 -13.72 6.32
CA PHE A 111 -3.73 -14.14 5.30
C PHE A 111 -2.28 -13.84 5.72
N CYS A 112 -2.00 -12.64 6.24
CA CYS A 112 -0.66 -12.28 6.72
C CYS A 112 -0.22 -13.11 7.94
N GLU A 113 -1.15 -13.54 8.80
CA GLU A 113 -0.86 -14.39 9.96
C GLU A 113 -0.64 -15.87 9.58
N GLU A 114 -1.37 -16.37 8.57
CA GLU A 114 -1.27 -17.74 8.06
C GLU A 114 -0.01 -18.01 7.24
N GLN A 115 0.62 -16.97 6.68
CA GLN A 115 1.85 -17.07 5.88
C GLN A 115 3.17 -16.89 6.66
N LYS A 116 3.12 -16.89 8.00
CA LYS A 116 4.32 -16.94 8.84
C LYS A 116 4.93 -18.34 8.89
#